data_AF-A0A1M4U961-F1
#
_entry.id   AF-A0A1M4U961-F1
#
_cell.length_a   1.000
_cell.length_b   1.000
_cell.length_c   1.000
_cell.angle_alpha   90.00
_cell.angle_beta   90.00
_cell.angle_gamma   90.00
#
_symmetry.space_group_name_H-M   'P 1'
#
loop_
_entity.id
_entity.type
_entity.pdbx_description
1 polymer ?
#
loop_
_entity_poly.entity_id
_entity_poly.type
_entity_poly.pdbx_seq_one_letter_code
_entity_poly.pdbx_strand_id
1 'polypeptide(L)'
;MTESELWEKELKTIWDQLGTISNDEFIDRIKKHTDKISADEPNAIADFERACAYDSTGFEKNAEPLYRSALASGLTGLRRRRARIQLASTLRNNGKIHESIEILREEKENYSDELDDAVNAFLALSLSSLNNDKEALSLVLESLSKHLPRYNRSVYNYSKELIK
;
A
#
# COMPACT_ATOMS: atom_id res chain seq x y z
N MET A 1 18.87 2.16 -23.12
CA MET A 1 17.64 2.08 -22.32
C MET A 1 16.50 1.78 -23.27
N THR A 2 15.63 0.84 -22.91
CA THR A 2 14.37 0.58 -23.63
C THR A 2 13.35 1.70 -23.40
N GLU A 3 12.30 1.78 -24.21
CA GLU A 3 11.21 2.73 -24.00
C GLU A 3 10.55 2.56 -22.62
N SER A 4 10.40 1.31 -22.18
CA SER A 4 9.89 0.98 -20.84
C SER A 4 10.80 1.49 -19.72
N GLU A 5 12.12 1.27 -19.85
CA GLU A 5 13.09 1.79 -18.86
C GLU A 5 13.12 3.32 -18.81
N LEU A 6 12.94 3.99 -19.96
CA LEU A 6 12.85 5.45 -20.01
C LEU A 6 11.56 5.94 -19.33
N TRP A 7 10.44 5.28 -19.59
CA TRP A 7 9.16 5.60 -18.97
C TRP A 7 9.21 5.45 -17.43
N GLU A 8 9.83 4.39 -16.91
CA GLU A 8 10.03 4.19 -15.47
C GLU A 8 10.94 5.26 -14.85
N LYS A 9 12.00 5.66 -15.56
CA LYS A 9 12.90 6.73 -15.09
C LYS A 9 12.21 8.09 -15.04
N GLU A 10 11.39 8.40 -16.05
CA GLU A 10 10.57 9.61 -16.07
C GLU A 10 9.53 9.59 -14.93
N LEU A 11 8.84 8.46 -14.74
CA LEU A 11 7.89 8.28 -13.66
C LEU A 11 8.55 8.54 -12.29
N LYS A 12 9.73 7.96 -12.06
CA LYS A 12 10.50 8.22 -10.83
C LYS A 12 10.84 9.70 -10.67
N THR A 13 11.23 10.38 -11.75
CA THR A 13 11.56 11.82 -11.71
C THR A 13 10.34 12.66 -11.31
N ILE A 14 9.13 12.26 -11.72
CA ILE A 14 7.89 12.91 -11.27
C ILE A 14 7.66 12.63 -9.79
N TRP A 15 7.76 11.37 -9.36
CA TRP A 15 7.61 10.97 -7.94
C TRP A 15 8.57 11.71 -6.99
N ASP A 16 9.82 11.94 -7.42
CA ASP A 16 10.81 12.70 -6.65
C ASP A 16 10.40 14.17 -6.41
N GLN A 17 9.35 14.68 -7.07
CA GLN A 17 8.80 16.04 -6.90
C GLN A 17 7.64 16.11 -5.91
N LEU A 18 7.12 14.98 -5.41
CA LEU A 18 6.04 14.96 -4.42
C LEU A 18 6.42 15.81 -3.19
N GLY A 19 5.52 16.71 -2.78
CA GLY A 19 5.76 17.65 -1.67
C GLY A 19 6.69 18.82 -1.98
N THR A 20 7.32 18.85 -3.16
CA THR A 20 8.11 19.99 -3.65
C THR A 20 7.26 20.89 -4.55
N ILE A 21 6.41 20.30 -5.39
CA ILE A 21 5.40 21.01 -6.19
C ILE A 21 4.01 20.87 -5.56
N SER A 22 3.03 21.63 -6.07
CA SER A 22 1.65 21.52 -5.59
C SER A 22 1.05 20.13 -5.88
N ASN A 23 0.11 19.68 -5.04
CA ASN A 23 -0.56 18.39 -5.23
C ASN A 23 -1.28 18.31 -6.58
N ASP A 24 -1.97 19.37 -7.00
CA ASP A 24 -2.68 19.41 -8.29
C ASP A 24 -1.72 19.25 -9.47
N GLU A 25 -0.57 19.94 -9.42
CA GLU A 25 0.45 19.83 -10.45
C GLU A 25 1.10 18.44 -10.47
N PHE A 26 1.35 17.84 -9.30
CA PHE A 26 1.87 16.49 -9.19
C PHE A 26 0.92 15.45 -9.79
N ILE A 27 -0.37 15.52 -9.44
CA ILE A 27 -1.41 14.63 -9.98
C ILE A 27 -1.51 14.78 -11.51
N ASP A 28 -1.51 16.02 -12.03
CA ASP A 28 -1.57 16.27 -13.46
C ASP A 28 -0.35 15.69 -14.20
N ARG A 29 0.85 15.80 -13.64
CA ARG A 29 2.07 15.20 -14.21
C ARG A 29 2.00 13.68 -14.24
N ILE A 30 1.54 13.02 -13.17
CA ILE A 30 1.35 11.56 -13.14
C ILE A 30 0.30 11.14 -14.18
N LYS A 31 -0.83 11.87 -14.27
CA LYS A 31 -1.87 11.60 -15.26
C LYS A 31 -1.31 11.67 -16.69
N LYS A 32 -0.68 12.79 -17.06
CA LYS A 32 -0.08 12.97 -18.40
C LYS A 32 0.98 11.91 -18.72
N HIS A 33 1.76 11.48 -17.73
CA HIS A 33 2.79 10.47 -17.93
C HIS A 33 2.19 9.07 -18.12
N THR A 34 1.14 8.74 -17.37
CA THR A 34 0.43 7.46 -17.47
C THR A 34 -0.45 7.37 -18.73
N ASP A 35 -0.95 8.50 -19.24
CA ASP A 35 -1.69 8.55 -20.53
C ASP A 35 -0.86 8.02 -21.71
N LYS A 36 0.48 8.15 -21.65
CA LYS A 36 1.41 7.63 -22.66
C LYS A 36 1.34 6.11 -22.86
N ILE A 37 0.88 5.37 -21.85
CA ILE A 37 0.81 3.88 -21.87
C ILE A 37 -0.61 3.34 -21.84
N SER A 38 -1.61 4.19 -21.59
CA SER A 38 -3.01 3.77 -21.49
C SER A 38 -3.79 3.99 -22.79
N ALA A 39 -3.39 4.96 -23.64
CA ALA A 39 -4.10 5.28 -24.88
C ALA A 39 -5.63 5.42 -24.68
N ASP A 40 -6.03 6.08 -23.59
CA ASP A 40 -7.41 6.25 -23.13
C ASP A 40 -8.19 4.97 -22.74
N GLU A 41 -7.54 3.80 -22.71
CA GLU A 41 -8.10 2.53 -22.21
C GLU A 41 -7.60 2.20 -20.80
N PRO A 42 -8.34 1.42 -19.99
CA PRO A 42 -7.88 0.97 -18.68
C PRO A 42 -6.55 0.20 -18.78
N ASN A 43 -5.53 0.68 -18.07
CA ASN A 43 -4.22 0.04 -18.02
C ASN A 43 -3.81 -0.17 -16.56
N ALA A 44 -3.46 -1.41 -16.21
CA ALA A 44 -3.20 -1.79 -14.82
C ALA A 44 -2.11 -0.94 -14.14
N ILE A 45 -1.03 -0.61 -14.87
CA ILE A 45 0.07 0.22 -14.35
C ILE A 45 -0.37 1.68 -14.26
N ALA A 46 -1.06 2.20 -15.30
CA ALA A 46 -1.55 3.57 -15.31
C ALA A 46 -2.50 3.85 -14.13
N ASP A 47 -3.47 2.95 -13.92
CA ASP A 47 -4.45 3.08 -12.84
C ASP A 47 -3.77 2.97 -11.47
N PHE A 48 -2.80 2.06 -11.31
CA PHE A 48 -2.02 1.94 -10.08
C PHE A 48 -1.27 3.23 -9.73
N GLU A 49 -0.52 3.81 -10.67
CA GLU A 49 0.27 5.01 -10.42
C GLU A 49 -0.64 6.24 -10.17
N ARG A 50 -1.79 6.33 -10.86
CA ARG A 50 -2.81 7.37 -10.59
C ARG A 50 -3.43 7.20 -9.21
N ALA A 51 -3.74 5.98 -8.79
CA ALA A 51 -4.24 5.70 -7.46
C ALA A 51 -3.25 6.14 -6.39
N CYS A 52 -1.97 5.80 -6.56
CA CYS A 52 -0.88 6.25 -5.69
C CYS A 52 -0.77 7.79 -5.66
N ALA A 53 -0.96 8.47 -6.79
CA ALA A 53 -0.90 9.93 -6.79
C ALA A 53 -2.02 10.54 -5.95
N TYR A 54 -3.23 10.02 -6.05
CA TYR A 54 -4.37 10.49 -5.26
C TYR A 54 -4.24 10.14 -3.78
N ASP A 55 -3.83 8.92 -3.40
CA ASP A 55 -3.75 8.54 -1.99
C ASP A 55 -2.64 9.33 -1.25
N SER A 56 -1.50 9.53 -1.89
CA SER A 56 -0.34 10.23 -1.35
C SER A 56 -0.57 11.74 -1.21
N THR A 57 -1.62 12.26 -1.84
CA THR A 57 -2.02 13.68 -1.78
C THR A 57 -3.32 13.91 -1.02
N GLY A 58 -3.89 12.89 -0.37
CA GLY A 58 -5.06 13.00 0.50
C GLY A 58 -6.41 12.94 -0.20
N PHE A 59 -6.47 12.33 -1.39
CA PHE A 59 -7.70 12.11 -2.17
C PHE A 59 -8.06 10.63 -2.23
N GLU A 60 -8.16 9.96 -1.07
CA GLU A 60 -8.40 8.51 -0.95
C GLU A 60 -9.68 8.03 -1.65
N LYS A 61 -10.73 8.87 -1.69
CA LYS A 61 -11.97 8.56 -2.42
C LYS A 61 -11.75 8.40 -3.92
N ASN A 62 -10.80 9.14 -4.48
CA ASN A 62 -10.42 9.06 -5.89
C ASN A 62 -9.45 7.89 -6.14
N ALA A 63 -8.60 7.56 -5.16
CA ALA A 63 -7.65 6.46 -5.25
C ALA A 63 -8.32 5.08 -5.28
N GLU A 64 -9.34 4.85 -4.44
CA GLU A 64 -9.99 3.54 -4.29
C GLU A 64 -10.43 2.90 -5.62
N PRO A 65 -11.25 3.56 -6.48
CA PRO A 65 -11.70 2.93 -7.73
C PRO A 65 -10.54 2.58 -8.67
N LEU A 66 -9.46 3.36 -8.66
CA LEU A 66 -8.29 3.13 -9.52
C LEU A 66 -7.46 1.94 -9.03
N TYR A 67 -7.26 1.78 -7.72
CA TYR A 67 -6.62 0.58 -7.19
C TYR A 67 -7.39 -0.69 -7.55
N ARG A 68 -8.73 -0.65 -7.43
CA ARG A 68 -9.58 -1.79 -7.82
C ARG A 68 -9.46 -2.08 -9.30
N SER A 69 -9.50 -1.05 -10.15
CA SER A 69 -9.31 -1.18 -11.61
C SER A 69 -7.97 -1.82 -11.93
N ALA A 70 -6.88 -1.33 -11.34
CA ALA A 70 -5.54 -1.85 -11.56
C ALA A 70 -5.44 -3.35 -11.23
N LEU A 71 -5.97 -3.76 -10.07
CA LEU A 71 -5.99 -5.16 -9.65
C LEU A 71 -6.87 -6.03 -10.56
N ALA A 72 -8.04 -5.54 -10.97
CA ALA A 72 -8.95 -6.25 -11.88
C ALA A 72 -8.36 -6.41 -13.29
N SER A 73 -7.59 -5.43 -13.75
CA SER A 73 -6.87 -5.44 -15.04
C SER A 73 -5.58 -6.26 -14.99
N GLY A 74 -5.34 -7.03 -13.92
CA GLY A 74 -4.23 -7.98 -13.86
C GLY A 74 -2.88 -7.37 -13.50
N LEU A 75 -2.85 -6.32 -12.66
CA LEU A 75 -1.59 -5.85 -12.08
C LEU A 75 -0.85 -7.01 -11.40
N THR A 76 0.46 -7.14 -11.64
CA THR A 76 1.29 -8.24 -11.11
C THR A 76 2.54 -7.73 -10.37
N GLY A 77 3.29 -8.67 -9.79
CA GLY A 77 4.58 -8.42 -9.15
C GLY A 77 4.51 -7.45 -7.96
N LEU A 78 5.58 -6.70 -7.75
CA LEU A 78 5.70 -5.77 -6.62
C LEU A 78 4.64 -4.66 -6.64
N ARG A 79 4.22 -4.19 -7.84
CA ARG A 79 3.13 -3.22 -7.97
C ARG A 79 1.81 -3.78 -7.43
N ARG A 80 1.49 -5.04 -7.70
CA ARG A 80 0.29 -5.70 -7.15
C ARG A 80 0.33 -5.79 -5.63
N ARG A 81 1.48 -6.17 -5.07
CA ARG A 81 1.69 -6.23 -3.61
C ARG A 81 1.46 -4.84 -2.97
N ARG A 82 2.07 -3.80 -3.54
CA ARG A 82 1.88 -2.41 -3.11
C ARG A 82 0.43 -1.95 -3.24
N ALA A 83 -0.22 -2.23 -4.37
CA ALA A 83 -1.60 -1.83 -4.64
C ALA A 83 -2.57 -2.38 -3.58
N ARG A 84 -2.36 -3.61 -3.10
CA ARG A 84 -3.23 -4.17 -2.05
C ARG A 84 -3.01 -3.54 -0.68
N ILE A 85 -1.75 -3.28 -0.32
CA ILE A 85 -1.43 -2.57 0.94
C ILE A 85 -2.02 -1.16 0.92
N GLN A 86 -1.83 -0.42 -0.19
CA GLN A 86 -2.30 0.94 -0.34
C GLN A 86 -3.83 1.02 -0.45
N LEU A 87 -4.46 0.09 -1.18
CA LEU A 87 -5.92 -0.04 -1.22
C LEU A 87 -6.48 -0.28 0.18
N ALA A 88 -5.90 -1.19 0.97
CA ALA A 88 -6.35 -1.42 2.34
C ALA A 88 -6.24 -0.14 3.19
N SER A 89 -5.10 0.55 3.15
CA SER A 89 -4.95 1.85 3.84
C SER A 89 -6.00 2.88 3.40
N THR A 90 -6.25 2.98 2.09
CA THR A 90 -7.28 3.84 1.49
C THR A 90 -8.68 3.48 2.00
N LEU A 91 -9.01 2.19 2.04
CA LEU A 91 -10.30 1.70 2.54
C LEU A 91 -10.49 2.01 4.02
N ARG A 92 -9.45 1.85 4.83
CA ARG A 92 -9.48 2.23 6.25
C ARG A 92 -9.78 3.72 6.41
N ASN A 93 -9.12 4.59 5.65
CA ASN A 93 -9.39 6.04 5.66
C ASN A 93 -10.80 6.38 5.15
N ASN A 94 -11.33 5.62 4.20
CA ASN A 94 -12.70 5.75 3.70
C ASN A 94 -13.77 5.13 4.64
N GLY A 95 -13.38 4.59 5.80
CA GLY A 95 -14.30 3.97 6.77
C GLY A 95 -14.69 2.51 6.46
N LYS A 96 -14.14 1.91 5.40
CA LYS A 96 -14.35 0.51 5.00
C LYS A 96 -13.34 -0.40 5.72
N ILE A 97 -13.34 -0.34 7.05
CA ILE A 97 -12.27 -0.91 7.88
C ILE A 97 -12.23 -2.45 7.82
N HIS A 98 -13.39 -3.11 7.79
CA HIS A 98 -13.46 -4.58 7.69
C HIS A 98 -12.82 -5.10 6.40
N GLU A 99 -13.11 -4.46 5.26
CA GLU A 99 -12.53 -4.83 3.96
C GLU A 99 -11.01 -4.62 3.96
N SER A 100 -10.52 -3.52 4.58
CA SER A 100 -9.08 -3.31 4.78
C SER A 100 -8.43 -4.49 5.51
N ILE A 101 -9.04 -4.95 6.61
CA ILE A 101 -8.55 -6.08 7.41
C ILE A 101 -8.54 -7.37 6.57
N GLU A 102 -9.63 -7.67 5.86
CA GLU A 102 -9.71 -8.87 5.01
C GLU A 102 -8.60 -8.88 3.97
N ILE A 103 -8.43 -7.75 3.26
CA ILE A 103 -7.40 -7.62 2.24
C ILE A 103 -6.01 -7.90 2.79
N LEU A 104 -5.69 -7.34 3.96
CA LEU A 104 -4.37 -7.47 4.59
C LEU A 104 -4.14 -8.84 5.22
N ARG A 105 -5.17 -9.50 5.73
CA ARG A 105 -5.07 -10.90 6.19
C ARG A 105 -4.81 -11.84 5.02
N GLU A 106 -5.54 -11.70 3.92
CA GLU A 106 -5.29 -12.46 2.69
C GLU A 106 -3.85 -12.25 2.19
N GLU A 107 -3.37 -11.00 2.20
CA GLU A 107 -2.00 -10.68 1.81
C GLU A 107 -0.96 -11.31 2.73
N LYS A 108 -1.22 -11.34 4.03
CA LYS A 108 -0.33 -11.94 5.03
C LYS A 108 -0.28 -13.47 4.93
N GLU A 109 -1.40 -14.11 4.60
CA GLU A 109 -1.51 -15.57 4.54
C GLU A 109 -0.90 -16.15 3.26
N ASN A 110 -1.09 -15.48 2.12
CA ASN A 110 -0.80 -16.07 0.81
C ASN A 110 0.55 -15.65 0.21
N TYR A 111 1.20 -14.62 0.75
CA TYR A 111 2.42 -14.06 0.18
C TYR A 111 3.41 -13.63 1.27
N SER A 112 4.69 -13.91 1.04
CA SER A 112 5.79 -13.46 1.91
C SER A 112 6.91 -12.85 1.06
N ASP A 113 7.26 -11.60 1.37
CA ASP A 113 8.32 -10.83 0.71
C ASP A 113 8.87 -9.73 1.63
N GLU A 114 9.68 -8.83 1.08
CA GLU A 114 10.24 -7.69 1.82
C GLU A 114 9.19 -6.71 2.38
N LEU A 115 7.92 -6.84 1.97
CA LEU A 115 6.81 -6.00 2.45
C LEU A 115 6.00 -6.66 3.57
N ASP A 116 6.42 -7.79 4.13
CA ASP A 116 5.72 -8.49 5.22
C ASP A 116 5.47 -7.61 6.45
N ASP A 117 6.46 -6.79 6.82
CA ASP A 117 6.31 -5.87 7.94
C ASP A 117 5.39 -4.70 7.60
N ALA A 118 5.35 -4.27 6.35
CA ALA A 118 4.39 -3.26 5.88
C ALA A 118 2.96 -3.81 5.97
N VAL A 119 2.72 -5.04 5.49
CA VAL A 119 1.41 -5.70 5.63
C VAL A 119 1.00 -5.79 7.10
N ASN A 120 1.91 -6.21 7.99
CA ASN A 120 1.63 -6.31 9.42
C ASN A 120 1.32 -4.94 10.05
N ALA A 121 2.05 -3.89 9.67
CA ALA A 121 1.82 -2.53 10.16
C ALA A 121 0.45 -1.99 9.75
N PHE A 122 0.09 -2.10 8.47
CA PHE A 122 -1.22 -1.64 7.98
C PHE A 122 -2.37 -2.49 8.52
N LEU A 123 -2.15 -3.78 8.78
CA LEU A 123 -3.14 -4.65 9.41
C LEU A 123 -3.37 -4.22 10.86
N ALA A 124 -2.31 -3.95 11.62
CA ALA A 124 -2.42 -3.43 12.98
C ALA A 124 -3.16 -2.09 13.04
N LEU A 125 -2.89 -1.16 12.12
CA LEU A 125 -3.63 0.11 12.03
C LEU A 125 -5.13 -0.10 11.74
N SER A 126 -5.46 -1.05 10.87
CA SER A 126 -6.85 -1.39 10.56
C SER A 126 -7.57 -2.06 11.74
N LEU A 127 -6.89 -2.97 12.45
CA LEU A 127 -7.39 -3.59 13.67
C LEU A 127 -7.65 -2.56 14.78
N SER A 128 -6.71 -1.65 15.00
CA SER A 128 -6.86 -0.59 16.01
C SER A 128 -8.01 0.37 15.68
N SER A 129 -8.31 0.58 14.39
CA SER A 129 -9.49 1.38 13.98
C SER A 129 -10.83 0.73 14.39
N LEU A 130 -10.84 -0.56 14.76
CA LEU A 130 -11.99 -1.27 15.37
C LEU A 130 -11.81 -1.53 16.88
N ASN A 131 -10.83 -0.90 17.53
CA ASN A 131 -10.44 -1.16 18.92
C ASN A 131 -9.98 -2.62 19.19
N ASN A 132 -9.54 -3.35 18.16
CA ASN A 132 -8.92 -4.66 18.31
C ASN A 132 -7.43 -4.52 18.69
N ASP A 133 -7.15 -3.71 19.71
CA ASP A 133 -5.80 -3.22 20.02
C ASP A 133 -4.88 -4.33 20.54
N LYS A 134 -5.42 -5.35 21.21
CA LYS A 134 -4.61 -6.50 21.66
C LYS A 134 -4.00 -7.28 20.50
N GLU A 135 -4.81 -7.53 19.46
CA GLU A 135 -4.33 -8.22 18.27
C GLU A 135 -3.36 -7.31 17.48
N ALA A 136 -3.69 -6.03 17.34
CA ALA A 136 -2.81 -5.05 16.70
C ALA A 136 -1.44 -4.98 17.38
N LEU A 137 -1.41 -4.88 18.72
CA LEU A 137 -0.18 -4.81 19.50
C LEU A 137 0.61 -6.12 19.42
N SER A 138 -0.07 -7.27 19.50
CA SER A 138 0.53 -8.59 19.31
C SER A 138 1.26 -8.66 17.96
N LEU A 139 0.60 -8.24 16.89
CA LEU A 139 1.14 -8.27 15.54
C LEU A 139 2.38 -7.35 15.38
N VAL A 140 2.33 -6.15 15.95
CA VAL A 140 3.44 -5.19 15.91
C VAL A 140 4.64 -5.70 16.72
N LEU A 141 4.43 -6.19 17.94
CA LEU A 141 5.52 -6.71 18.77
C LEU A 141 6.16 -7.95 18.16
N GLU A 142 5.37 -8.83 17.55
CA GLU A 142 5.89 -9.99 16.82
C GLU A 142 6.80 -9.56 15.67
N SER A 143 6.37 -8.58 14.87
CA SER A 143 7.15 -8.05 13.74
C SER A 143 8.43 -7.38 14.23
N LEU A 144 8.34 -6.50 15.24
CA LEU A 144 9.47 -5.80 15.84
C LEU A 144 10.51 -6.77 16.42
N SER A 145 10.07 -7.88 17.03
CA SER A 145 10.95 -8.86 17.67
C SER A 145 12.03 -9.43 16.74
N LYS A 146 11.80 -9.43 15.43
CA LYS A 146 12.76 -9.90 14.41
C LYS A 146 13.94 -8.94 14.20
N HIS A 147 13.74 -7.66 14.50
CA HIS A 147 14.67 -6.57 14.18
C HIS A 147 15.43 -6.05 15.40
N LEU A 148 15.01 -6.42 16.61
CA LEU A 148 15.66 -5.94 17.82
C LEU A 148 17.10 -6.48 17.94
N PRO A 149 18.07 -5.67 18.41
CA PRO A 149 19.42 -6.16 18.68
C PRO A 149 19.51 -7.03 19.95
N ARG A 150 18.47 -6.99 20.80
CA ARG A 150 18.34 -7.75 22.05
C ARG A 150 16.88 -7.87 22.48
N TYR A 151 16.57 -8.81 23.38
CA TYR A 151 15.22 -9.10 23.91
C TYR A 151 14.21 -9.67 22.90
N ASN A 152 14.68 -10.14 21.74
CA ASN A 152 13.86 -10.70 20.65
C ASN A 152 12.89 -11.78 21.17
N ARG A 153 13.43 -12.78 21.89
CA ARG A 153 12.63 -13.88 22.44
C ARG A 153 11.59 -13.40 23.46
N SER A 154 11.96 -12.45 24.32
CA SER A 154 11.06 -11.90 25.33
C SER A 154 9.91 -11.13 24.67
N VAL A 155 10.21 -10.24 23.73
CA VAL A 155 9.18 -9.45 23.02
C VAL A 155 8.26 -10.35 22.19
N TYR A 156 8.81 -11.36 21.50
CA TYR A 156 8.01 -12.37 20.81
C TYR A 156 7.07 -13.12 21.75
N ASN A 157 7.55 -13.55 22.93
CA ASN A 157 6.69 -14.24 23.89
C ASN A 157 5.57 -13.34 24.41
N TYR A 158 5.86 -12.07 24.72
CA TYR A 158 4.83 -11.11 25.12
C TYR A 158 3.82 -10.84 24.02
N SER A 159 4.26 -10.82 22.75
CA SER A 159 3.34 -10.68 21.63
C SER A 159 2.30 -11.80 21.60
N LYS A 160 2.72 -13.05 21.84
CA LYS A 160 1.81 -14.20 21.91
C LYS A 160 0.91 -14.19 23.14
N GLU A 161 1.35 -13.64 24.26
CA GLU A 161 0.54 -13.56 25.49
C GLU A 161 -0.65 -12.60 25.39
N LEU A 162 -0.56 -11.55 24.56
CA LEU A 162 -1.63 -10.56 24.39
C LEU A 162 -2.93 -11.12 23.80
N ILE A 163 -2.83 -12.23 23.07
CA ILE A 163 -3.94 -12.87 22.33
C ILE A 163 -4.31 -14.26 22.88
N LYS A 164 -3.81 -14.60 24.08
CA LYS A 164 -4.21 -15.80 24.82
C LYS A 164 -5.57 -15.61 25.50
#